data_AF-A0A368EXT3-F1
#
_entry.id   AF-A0A368EXT3-F1
#
_cell.length_a   1.000
_cell.length_b   1.000
_cell.length_c   1.000
_cell.angle_alpha   90.00
_cell.angle_beta   90.00
_cell.angle_gamma   90.00
#
_symmetry.space_group_name_H-M   'P 1'
#
loop_
_entity.id
_entity.type
_entity.pdbx_description
1 polymer ?
#
loop_
_entity_poly.entity_id
_entity_poly.type
_entity_poly.pdbx_seq_one_letter_code
_entity_poly.pdbx_strand_id
1 'polypeptide(L)'
;MYLDELRRGTKAAPRLAEMTAKAIEQLQHGEKGFFLLVEGGLIDVAEHQNMIKTAFTELYEFEEAIRKARTMTDPSETLIIVTADHDHAVTIPGYLPVNDTIISGCFLIENVLN
;
A
#
# COMPACT_ATOMS: atom_id res chain seq x y z
N MET A 1 1.18 7.50 -11.77
CA MET A 1 1.05 6.72 -10.52
C MET A 1 2.02 7.31 -9.54
N TYR A 2 1.61 7.48 -8.29
CA TYR A 2 2.29 8.33 -7.32
C TYR A 2 3.80 8.06 -7.18
N LEU A 3 4.20 6.79 -7.09
CA LEU A 3 5.60 6.41 -6.99
C LEU A 3 6.39 6.62 -8.28
N ASP A 4 5.73 6.51 -9.43
CA ASP A 4 6.35 6.81 -10.73
C ASP A 4 6.56 8.33 -10.90
N GLU A 5 5.63 9.15 -10.38
CA GLU A 5 5.77 10.61 -10.31
C GLU A 5 6.87 11.04 -9.32
N LEU A 6 7.01 10.34 -8.18
CA LEU A 6 8.14 10.51 -7.26
C LEU A 6 9.48 10.18 -7.95
N ARG A 7 9.56 9.05 -8.66
CA ARG A 7 10.76 8.65 -9.41
C ARG A 7 11.12 9.63 -10.52
N ARG A 8 10.11 10.26 -11.13
CA ARG A 8 10.27 11.27 -12.18
C ARG A 8 10.51 12.68 -11.64
N GLY A 9 10.54 12.86 -10.32
CA GLY A 9 10.84 14.14 -9.66
C GLY A 9 9.78 15.21 -9.84
N THR A 10 8.55 14.84 -10.21
CA THR A 10 7.47 15.76 -10.57
C THR A 10 6.47 16.00 -9.44
N LYS A 11 6.93 15.90 -8.18
CA LYS A 11 6.05 15.80 -7.00
C LYS A 11 5.12 17.01 -6.84
N ALA A 12 3.80 16.76 -6.91
CA ALA A 12 2.76 17.74 -6.58
C ALA A 12 1.80 17.26 -5.46
N ALA A 13 1.82 15.96 -5.10
CA ALA A 13 0.85 15.37 -4.15
C ALA A 13 1.51 14.83 -2.85
N PRO A 14 0.79 14.90 -1.70
CA PRO A 14 1.21 14.27 -0.44
C PRO A 14 1.12 12.73 -0.49
N ARG A 15 1.87 12.04 0.37
CA ARG A 15 1.77 10.58 0.58
C ARG A 15 0.47 10.23 1.31
N LEU A 16 0.02 8.98 1.17
CA LEU A 16 -1.17 8.50 1.87
C LEU A 16 -1.05 8.60 3.40
N ALA A 17 0.14 8.30 3.94
CA ALA A 17 0.42 8.48 5.37
C ALA A 17 0.37 9.96 5.81
N GLU A 18 0.80 10.89 4.95
CA GLU A 18 0.74 12.34 5.25
C GLU A 18 -0.71 12.83 5.23
N MET A 19 -1.51 12.40 4.24
CA MET A 19 -2.94 12.70 4.20
C MET A 19 -3.69 12.12 5.40
N THR A 20 -3.37 10.89 5.78
CA THR A 20 -3.97 10.20 6.95
C THR A 20 -3.64 10.95 8.24
N ALA A 21 -2.38 11.29 8.46
CA ALA A 21 -1.97 12.09 9.61
C ALA A 21 -2.74 13.41 9.66
N LYS A 22 -2.83 14.11 8.52
CA LYS A 22 -3.52 15.39 8.47
C LYS A 22 -5.01 15.27 8.74
N ALA A 23 -5.66 14.22 8.24
CA ALA A 23 -7.07 13.96 8.51
C ALA A 23 -7.31 13.69 10.00
N ILE A 24 -6.51 12.83 10.64
CA ILE A 24 -6.60 12.54 12.08
C ILE A 24 -6.39 13.81 12.90
N GLU A 25 -5.36 14.62 12.56
CA GLU A 25 -5.13 15.91 13.22
C GLU A 25 -6.37 16.80 13.20
N GLN A 26 -7.11 16.86 12.10
CA GLN A 26 -8.31 17.69 12.02
C GLN A 26 -9.50 17.06 12.77
N LEU A 27 -9.73 15.77 12.58
CA LEU A 27 -10.90 15.06 13.08
C LEU A 27 -10.87 14.80 14.59
N GLN A 28 -9.70 14.65 15.20
CA GLN A 28 -9.55 14.33 16.63
C GLN A 28 -10.00 15.45 17.57
N HIS A 29 -10.23 16.67 17.08
CA HIS A 29 -10.67 17.80 17.92
C HIS A 29 -12.16 17.73 18.31
N GLY A 30 -12.94 16.82 17.71
CA GLY A 30 -14.36 16.68 18.01
C GLY A 30 -14.64 15.86 19.26
N GLU A 31 -15.52 16.35 20.14
CA GLU A 31 -15.90 15.65 21.39
C GLU A 31 -16.66 14.33 21.16
N LYS A 32 -17.16 14.06 19.94
CA LYS A 32 -17.97 12.87 19.61
C LYS A 32 -17.17 11.75 18.93
N GLY A 33 -15.84 11.87 18.86
CA GLY A 33 -15.00 11.00 18.04
C GLY A 33 -15.19 11.25 16.54
N PHE A 34 -14.65 10.36 15.71
CA PHE A 34 -14.71 10.49 14.26
C PHE A 34 -14.80 9.14 13.53
N PHE A 35 -15.23 9.22 12.27
CA PHE A 35 -15.08 8.15 11.30
C PHE A 35 -14.13 8.63 10.19
N LEU A 36 -13.19 7.78 9.80
CA LEU A 36 -12.24 8.07 8.72
C LEU A 36 -12.07 6.83 7.86
N LEU A 37 -12.27 7.00 6.55
CA LEU A 37 -11.93 6.00 5.53
C LEU A 37 -10.62 6.42 4.86
N VAL A 38 -9.66 5.50 4.80
CA VAL A 38 -8.39 5.66 4.10
C VAL A 38 -8.26 4.51 3.10
N GLU A 39 -8.00 4.84 1.84
CA GLU A 39 -8.00 3.87 0.74
C GLU A 39 -6.65 3.84 0.03
N GLY A 40 -6.08 2.64 -0.13
CA GLY A 40 -4.91 2.37 -0.97
C GLY A 40 -5.28 2.07 -2.43
N GLY A 41 -6.06 2.94 -3.07
CA GLY A 41 -6.76 2.60 -4.33
C GLY A 41 -5.87 2.33 -5.55
N LEU A 42 -4.58 2.70 -5.51
CA LEU A 42 -3.66 2.43 -6.63
C LEU A 42 -3.15 0.98 -6.67
N ILE A 43 -3.41 0.18 -5.62
CA ILE A 43 -3.13 -1.26 -5.62
C ILE A 43 -3.95 -1.94 -6.74
N ASP A 44 -5.26 -1.70 -6.77
CA ASP A 44 -6.19 -2.23 -7.79
C ASP A 44 -5.74 -1.86 -9.22
N VAL A 45 -5.40 -0.59 -9.43
CA VAL A 45 -4.95 -0.10 -10.74
C VAL A 45 -3.65 -0.80 -11.19
N ALA A 46 -2.72 -1.01 -10.27
CA ALA A 46 -1.46 -1.68 -10.56
C ALA A 46 -1.65 -3.17 -10.87
N GLU A 47 -2.56 -3.84 -10.17
CA GLU A 47 -2.86 -5.26 -10.39
C GLU A 47 -3.65 -5.47 -11.69
N HIS A 48 -4.57 -4.57 -12.05
CA HIS A 48 -5.19 -4.56 -13.38
C HIS A 48 -4.17 -4.42 -14.52
N GLN A 49 -3.05 -3.74 -14.27
CA GLN A 49 -1.96 -3.56 -15.24
C GLN A 49 -0.91 -4.69 -15.19
N ASN A 50 -1.08 -5.69 -14.32
CA ASN A 50 -0.10 -6.74 -14.02
C ASN A 50 1.27 -6.18 -13.60
N MET A 51 1.31 -5.00 -12.99
CA MET A 51 2.54 -4.34 -12.54
C MET A 51 2.82 -4.71 -11.08
N ILE A 52 3.22 -5.96 -10.82
CA ILE A 52 3.31 -6.51 -9.45
C ILE A 52 4.24 -5.71 -8.52
N LYS A 53 5.41 -5.28 -9.01
CA LYS A 53 6.35 -4.46 -8.24
C LYS A 53 5.71 -3.16 -7.76
N THR A 54 4.90 -2.58 -8.61
CA THR A 54 4.16 -1.34 -8.38
C THR A 54 3.03 -1.58 -7.39
N ALA A 55 2.23 -2.64 -7.56
CA ALA A 55 1.17 -3.02 -6.62
C ALA A 55 1.70 -3.22 -5.19
N PHE A 56 2.81 -3.95 -5.03
CA PHE A 56 3.45 -4.15 -3.72
C PHE A 56 4.00 -2.85 -3.11
N THR A 57 4.42 -1.90 -3.95
CA THR A 57 4.91 -0.62 -3.42
C THR A 57 3.74 0.27 -2.98
N GLU A 58 2.61 0.27 -3.70
CA GLU A 58 1.38 0.94 -3.26
C GLU A 58 0.79 0.28 -2.00
N LEU A 59 0.86 -1.05 -1.88
CA LEU A 59 0.50 -1.78 -0.67
C LEU A 59 1.37 -1.36 0.52
N TYR A 60 2.67 -1.14 0.31
CA TYR A 60 3.56 -0.60 1.33
C TYR A 60 3.17 0.83 1.73
N GLU A 61 2.80 1.70 0.79
CA GLU A 61 2.30 3.05 1.13
C GLU A 61 1.02 3.01 1.98
N PHE A 62 0.09 2.07 1.68
CA PHE A 62 -1.11 1.85 2.48
C PHE A 62 -0.78 1.35 3.90
N GLU A 63 0.17 0.44 4.01
CA GLU A 63 0.65 -0.07 5.30
C GLU A 63 1.30 1.02 6.16
N GLU A 64 2.06 1.94 5.54
CA GLU A 64 2.60 3.11 6.23
C GLU A 64 1.50 4.05 6.75
N ALA A 65 0.40 4.20 6.01
CA ALA A 65 -0.77 4.96 6.47
C ALA A 65 -1.45 4.30 7.68
N ILE A 66 -1.58 2.97 7.68
CA ILE A 66 -2.10 2.20 8.82
C ILE A 66 -1.18 2.37 10.04
N ARG A 67 0.14 2.23 9.87
CA ARG A 67 1.12 2.48 10.94
C ARG A 67 0.97 3.89 11.49
N LYS A 68 0.85 4.89 10.62
CA LYS A 68 0.66 6.28 11.03
C LYS A 68 -0.61 6.45 11.87
N ALA A 69 -1.74 5.93 11.42
CA ALA A 69 -2.99 5.97 12.17
C ALA A 69 -2.86 5.32 13.56
N ARG A 70 -2.24 4.14 13.65
CA ARG A 70 -1.98 3.44 14.92
C ARG A 70 -1.09 4.25 15.87
N THR A 71 -0.14 5.04 15.37
CA THR A 71 0.71 5.89 16.23
C THR A 71 0.01 7.15 16.72
N MET A 72 -1.10 7.55 16.09
CA MET A 72 -1.79 8.80 16.37
C MET A 72 -3.13 8.61 17.10
N THR A 73 -3.52 7.38 17.38
CA THR A 73 -4.81 7.03 18.01
C THR A 73 -4.60 6.10 19.20
N ASP A 74 -5.47 6.21 20.20
CA ASP A 74 -5.47 5.31 21.36
C ASP A 74 -6.24 4.03 21.01
N PRO A 75 -5.61 2.83 21.07
CA PRO A 75 -6.28 1.57 20.76
C PRO A 75 -7.41 1.20 21.75
N SER A 76 -7.49 1.85 22.92
CA SER A 76 -8.60 1.66 23.86
C SER A 76 -9.88 2.42 23.46
N GLU A 77 -9.73 3.45 22.61
CA GLU A 77 -10.84 4.30 22.16
C GLU A 77 -11.09 4.22 20.64
N THR A 78 -10.13 3.68 19.88
CA THR A 78 -10.16 3.66 18.42
C THR A 78 -10.12 2.23 17.87
N LEU A 79 -11.15 1.87 17.10
CA LEU A 79 -11.18 0.65 16.29
C LEU A 79 -10.64 0.93 14.88
N ILE A 80 -9.56 0.25 14.51
CA ILE A 80 -9.03 0.28 13.14
C ILE A 80 -9.36 -1.04 12.46
N ILE A 81 -10.06 -0.96 11.32
CA ILE A 81 -10.39 -2.10 10.46
C ILE A 81 -9.63 -1.95 9.15
N VAL A 82 -8.96 -3.02 8.73
CA VAL A 82 -8.27 -3.10 7.44
C VAL A 82 -8.87 -4.26 6.66
N THR A 83 -9.30 -3.99 5.44
CA THR A 83 -9.89 -4.99 4.54
C THR A 83 -9.60 -4.61 3.09
N ALA A 84 -9.78 -5.56 2.19
CA ALA A 84 -9.96 -5.30 0.77
C ALA A 84 -11.46 -5.34 0.42
N ASP A 85 -11.84 -4.66 -0.64
CA ASP A 85 -13.18 -4.71 -1.25
C ASP A 85 -13.32 -5.92 -2.20
N HIS A 86 -12.25 -6.25 -2.93
CA HIS A 86 -12.08 -7.50 -3.69
C HIS A 86 -10.61 -7.88 -3.85
N ASP A 87 -10.35 -8.97 -4.57
CA ASP A 87 -9.00 -9.49 -4.88
C ASP A 87 -8.78 -9.50 -6.41
N HIS A 88 -7.54 -9.77 -6.83
CA HIS A 88 -7.14 -9.93 -8.22
C HIS A 88 -6.54 -11.32 -8.46
N ALA A 89 -6.23 -11.64 -9.72
CA ALA A 89 -5.68 -12.94 -10.11
C ALA A 89 -4.16 -13.07 -9.82
N VAL A 90 -3.66 -12.45 -8.74
CA VAL A 90 -2.25 -12.51 -8.35
C VAL A 90 -1.96 -13.90 -7.77
N THR A 91 -0.86 -14.50 -8.23
CA THR A 91 -0.36 -15.77 -7.68
C THR A 91 1.13 -15.66 -7.36
N ILE A 92 1.57 -16.30 -6.28
CA ILE A 92 2.98 -16.39 -5.90
C ILE A 92 3.41 -17.85 -6.13
N PRO A 93 3.98 -18.18 -7.30
CA PRO A 93 4.43 -19.53 -7.56
C PRO A 93 5.69 -19.87 -6.74
N GLY A 94 5.82 -21.14 -6.33
CA GLY A 94 7.12 -21.70 -5.88
C GLY A 94 8.06 -21.93 -7.09
N TYR A 95 9.33 -22.29 -6.97
CA TYR A 95 10.19 -22.69 -5.83
C TYR A 95 11.35 -21.70 -5.70
N LEU A 96 11.17 -20.63 -4.91
CA LEU A 96 12.23 -19.65 -4.70
C LEU A 96 13.10 -20.01 -3.49
N PRO A 97 14.42 -19.91 -3.59
CA PRO A 97 15.31 -19.94 -2.43
C PRO A 97 14.90 -18.88 -1.40
N VAL A 98 15.04 -19.17 -0.11
CA VAL A 98 14.66 -18.26 0.99
C VAL A 98 15.37 -16.90 0.97
N ASN A 99 16.51 -16.82 0.29
CA ASN A 99 17.31 -15.60 0.16
C ASN A 99 17.05 -14.84 -1.15
N ASP A 100 16.17 -15.36 -2.02
CA ASP A 100 15.76 -14.70 -3.26
C ASP A 100 14.42 -13.98 -3.07
N THR A 101 14.09 -13.09 -4.01
CA THR A 101 12.87 -12.27 -3.97
C THR A 101 12.14 -12.29 -5.30
N ILE A 102 10.81 -12.42 -5.23
CA ILE A 102 9.89 -12.33 -6.37
C ILE A 102 9.94 -10.96 -7.06
N ILE A 103 10.47 -9.92 -6.40
CA ILE A 103 10.42 -8.52 -6.86
C ILE A 103 11.73 -8.06 -7.52
N SER A 104 12.83 -8.80 -7.37
CA SER A 104 14.17 -8.34 -7.80
C SER A 104 14.66 -8.90 -9.15
N GLY A 105 13.86 -9.67 -9.87
CA GLY A 105 14.29 -10.28 -11.13
C GLY A 105 13.32 -10.03 -12.27
N CYS A 106 13.82 -9.51 -13.40
CA CYS A 106 13.28 -9.87 -14.70
C CYS A 106 13.24 -11.40 -14.74
N PHE A 107 12.06 -11.99 -14.93
CA PHE A 107 11.88 -13.43 -15.00
C PHE A 107 12.57 -13.92 -16.29
N LEU A 108 13.88 -14.16 -16.23
CA LEU A 108 14.62 -14.81 -17.31
C LEU A 108 14.18 -16.27 -17.34
N ILE A 109 13.26 -16.55 -18.26
CA ILE A 109 12.93 -17.89 -18.73
C ILE A 109 14.15 -18.41 -19.50
N GLU A 110 15.23 -18.76 -18.81
CA GLU A 110 16.41 -19.37 -19.45
C GLU A 110 16.66 -20.83 -19.03
N ASN A 111 15.87 -21.41 -18.12
CA ASN A 111 16.16 -22.78 -17.65
C ASN A 111 14.95 -23.73 -17.57
N VAL A 112 13.93 -23.54 -18.42
CA VAL A 112 12.85 -24.54 -18.59
C VAL A 112 12.81 -25.03 -20.04
N LEU A 113 13.96 -25.42 -20.58
CA LEU A 113 14.09 -26.33 -21.73
C LEU A 113 15.42 -27.08 -21.59
N ASN A 114 15.40 -28.19 -20.85
CA ASN A 114 16.28 -29.34 -21.06
C ASN A 114 15.40 -30.58 -21.07
#